data_AF-A0A956CNF1-F1
#
_entry.id   AF-A0A956CNF1-F1
#
_cell.length_a   1.000
_cell.length_b   1.000
_cell.length_c   1.000
_cell.angle_alpha   90.00
_cell.angle_beta   90.00
_cell.angle_gamma   90.00
#
_symmetry.space_group_name_H-M   'P 1'
#
loop_
_entity.id
_entity.type
_entity.pdbx_description
1 polymer ?
#
loop_
_entity_poly.entity_id
_entity_poly.type
_entity_poly.pdbx_seq_one_letter_code
_entity_poly.pdbx_strand_id
1 'polypeptide(L)'
;MWLVFVGTAGTLFGGKPRVGGDFLPFYAAGRAVLAGDGPRLHLPEIQARYEQGIGASYDADGTFLFAYPPWVAAAYAPLAAMPFAVAYVVHS
;
A
#
# COMPACT_ATOMS: atom_id res chain seq x y z
N MET A 1 -12.86 -10.39 -30.35
CA MET A 1 -11.77 -9.46 -29.97
C MET A 1 -12.08 -8.97 -28.57
N TRP A 2 -11.34 -9.43 -27.56
CA TRP A 2 -11.60 -9.03 -26.17
C TRP A 2 -10.85 -7.74 -25.87
N LEU A 3 -11.60 -6.69 -25.54
CA LEU A 3 -11.06 -5.42 -25.06
C LEU A 3 -10.57 -5.62 -23.62
N VAL A 4 -9.26 -5.58 -23.44
CA VAL A 4 -8.64 -5.43 -22.12
C VAL A 4 -8.85 -3.98 -21.71
N PHE A 5 -9.69 -3.75 -20.69
CA PHE A 5 -9.79 -2.44 -20.04
C PHE A 5 -8.55 -2.25 -19.16
N VAL A 6 -7.53 -1.58 -19.68
CA VAL A 6 -6.49 -0.98 -18.83
C VAL A 6 -7.12 0.29 -18.23
N GLY A 7 -7.61 0.20 -17.00
CA GLY A 7 -8.19 1.31 -16.27
C GLY A 7 -7.12 2.32 -15.87
N THR A 8 -6.95 3.39 -16.66
CA THR A 8 -6.14 4.54 -16.28
C THR A 8 -6.91 5.36 -15.23
N ALA A 9 -6.79 5.03 -13.95
CA ALA A 9 -7.33 5.81 -12.83
C ALA A 9 -6.51 7.09 -12.57
N GLY A 10 -6.25 7.88 -13.61
CA GLY A 10 -5.28 8.97 -13.61
C GLY A 10 -5.86 10.38 -13.74
N THR A 11 -7.18 10.61 -13.67
CA THR A 11 -7.73 11.91 -14.13
C THR A 11 -8.90 12.46 -13.33
N LEU A 12 -8.85 12.48 -12.00
CA LEU A 12 -9.80 13.30 -11.20
C LEU A 12 -9.18 14.24 -10.17
N PHE A 13 -7.88 14.13 -9.84
CA PHE A 13 -7.22 15.09 -8.95
C PHE A 13 -5.81 15.36 -9.46
N GLY A 14 -5.45 16.63 -9.64
CA GLY A 14 -4.19 17.11 -10.22
C GLY A 14 -2.94 16.82 -9.40
N GLY A 15 -2.66 15.55 -9.13
CA GLY A 15 -1.41 15.05 -8.55
C GLY A 15 -0.70 14.14 -9.54
N LYS A 16 0.64 14.13 -9.49
CA LYS A 16 1.51 13.20 -10.23
C LYS A 16 0.95 11.76 -10.13
N PRO A 17 1.08 10.90 -11.17
CA PRO A 17 0.60 9.53 -11.12
C PRO A 17 1.10 8.83 -9.86
N ARG A 18 0.19 8.58 -8.92
CA ARG A 18 0.45 7.96 -7.62
C ARG A 18 0.55 6.46 -7.84
N VAL A 19 1.73 5.97 -8.18
CA VAL A 19 1.98 4.53 -8.32
C VAL A 19 1.72 3.89 -6.96
N GLY A 20 0.66 3.09 -6.85
CA GLY A 20 0.27 2.43 -5.61
C GLY A 20 -1.07 2.83 -5.01
N GLY A 21 -1.61 4.01 -5.32
CA GLY A 21 -2.93 4.50 -4.90
C GLY A 21 -3.41 3.99 -3.54
N ASP A 22 -4.59 3.37 -3.53
CA ASP A 22 -5.23 2.75 -2.36
C ASP A 22 -4.56 1.45 -1.91
N PHE A 23 -3.72 0.82 -2.72
CA PHE A 23 -3.07 -0.46 -2.39
C PHE A 23 -1.89 -0.31 -1.43
N LEU A 24 -1.15 0.80 -1.53
CA LEU A 24 0.03 1.05 -0.71
C LEU A 24 -0.21 0.87 0.81
N PRO A 25 -1.24 1.46 1.45
CA PRO A 25 -1.47 1.27 2.88
C PRO A 25 -1.68 -0.19 3.28
N PHE A 26 -2.31 -1.00 2.42
CA PHE A 26 -2.51 -2.43 2.68
C PHE A 26 -1.22 -3.22 2.51
N TYR A 27 -0.42 -2.89 1.49
CA TYR A 27 0.89 -3.51 1.29
C TYR A 27 1.83 -3.16 2.44
N ALA A 28 1.91 -1.90 2.85
CA ALA A 28 2.73 -1.45 3.98
C ALA A 28 2.29 -2.13 5.29
N ALA A 29 0.97 -2.26 5.52
CA ALA A 29 0.45 -3.00 6.66
C ALA A 29 0.80 -4.49 6.63
N GLY A 30 0.73 -5.13 5.46
CA GLY A 30 1.19 -6.50 5.26
C GLY A 30 2.68 -6.67 5.55
N ARG A 31 3.52 -5.69 5.17
CA ARG A 31 4.96 -5.67 5.50
C ARG A 31 5.19 -5.58 7.00
N ALA A 32 4.43 -4.72 7.69
CA ALA A 32 4.49 -4.60 9.14
C ALA A 32 4.11 -5.92 9.83
N VAL A 33 3.08 -6.62 9.34
CA VAL A 33 2.70 -7.95 9.86
C VAL A 33 3.82 -8.97 9.66
N LEU A 34 4.42 -9.04 8.46
CA LEU A 34 5.54 -9.95 8.19
C LEU A 34 6.76 -9.69 9.08
N ALA A 35 7.00 -8.44 9.44
CA ALA A 35 8.08 -8.04 10.32
C ALA A 35 7.78 -8.24 11.82
N GLY A 36 6.60 -8.76 12.17
CA GLY A 36 6.17 -8.96 13.56
C GLY A 36 5.62 -7.70 14.24
N ASP A 37 5.46 -6.60 13.50
CA ASP A 37 4.94 -5.33 14.00
C ASP A 37 3.40 -5.22 13.97
N GLY A 38 2.70 -6.29 13.58
CA GLY A 38 1.24 -6.36 13.52
C GLY A 38 0.49 -5.84 14.78
N PRO A 39 0.92 -6.17 16.02
CA PRO A 39 0.29 -5.64 17.24
C PRO A 39 0.43 -4.13 17.41
N ARG A 40 1.41 -3.52 16.73
CA ARG A 40 1.74 -2.09 16.78
C ARG A 40 1.34 -1.35 15.49
N LEU A 41 0.58 -2.00 14.62
CA LEU A 41 0.28 -1.55 13.26
C LEU A 41 -0.35 -0.14 13.20
N HIS A 42 -1.11 0.25 14.23
CA HIS A 42 -1.79 1.56 14.26
C HIS A 42 -0.95 2.66 14.90
N LEU A 43 0.27 2.37 15.34
CA LEU A 43 1.18 3.40 15.80
C LEU A 43 1.68 4.22 14.60
N PRO A 44 1.58 5.56 14.63
CA PRO A 44 1.99 6.42 13.50
C PRO A 44 3.42 6.15 13.03
N GLU A 45 4.33 5.90 13.96
CA GLU A 45 5.74 5.60 13.67
C GLU A 45 5.93 4.28 12.92
N ILE A 46 5.06 3.29 13.15
CA ILE A 46 5.09 2.01 12.43
C ILE A 46 4.59 2.21 11.00
N GLN A 47 3.47 2.91 10.84
CA GLN A 47 2.91 3.16 9.51
C GLN A 47 3.89 3.98 8.64
N ALA A 48 4.44 5.06 9.19
CA ALA A 48 5.44 5.89 8.51
C ALA A 48 6.69 5.08 8.11
N ARG A 49 7.21 4.22 9.00
CA ARG A 49 8.38 3.38 8.72
C ARG A 49 8.17 2.47 7.51
N TYR A 50 7.03 1.79 7.44
CA TYR A 50 6.78 0.83 6.37
C TYR A 50 6.35 1.48 5.05
N GLU A 51 5.69 2.65 5.09
CA GLU A 51 5.40 3.44 3.89
C GLU A 51 6.67 4.06 3.28
N GLN A 52 7.52 4.70 4.09
CA GLN A 52 8.77 5.32 3.63
C GLN A 52 9.74 4.31 3.03
N GLY A 53 9.79 3.09 3.59
CA GLY A 53 10.65 2.01 3.10
C GLY A 53 10.31 1.50 1.69
N ILE A 54 9.14 1.84 1.15
CA ILE A 54 8.68 1.42 -0.19
C ILE A 54 9.09 2.45 -1.27
N GLY A 55 9.64 3.60 -0.87
CA GLY A 55 9.99 4.68 -1.82
C GLY A 55 8.78 5.45 -2.34
N ALA A 56 7.60 5.20 -1.77
CA ALA A 56 6.42 6.03 -1.95
C ALA A 56 6.58 7.28 -1.08
N SER A 57 7.38 8.25 -1.54
CA SER A 57 7.40 9.58 -0.95
C SER A 57 6.10 10.29 -1.34
N TYR A 58 5.15 10.34 -0.42
CA TYR A 58 4.08 11.32 -0.51
C TYR A 58 4.63 12.71 -0.24
N ASP A 59 4.12 13.70 -0.97
CA ASP A 59 4.28 15.11 -0.60
C ASP A 59 3.79 15.31 0.85
N ALA A 60 4.38 16.30 1.52
CA ALA A 60 4.45 16.55 2.96
C ALA A 60 3.14 16.54 3.80
N ASP A 61 1.97 16.23 3.23
CA ASP A 61 0.66 16.46 3.84
C ASP A 61 -0.23 15.21 4.04
N GLY A 62 0.23 13.98 3.76
CA GLY A 62 -0.63 12.82 3.99
C GLY A 62 0.04 11.45 3.96
N THR A 63 0.31 10.88 5.13
CA THR A 63 0.45 9.43 5.33
C THR A 63 -0.90 8.77 5.06
N PHE A 64 -0.94 7.73 4.22
CA PHE A 64 -2.18 6.98 4.01
C PHE A 64 -2.32 5.97 5.14
N LEU A 65 -2.97 6.41 6.23
CA LEU A 65 -3.05 5.55 7.41
C LEU A 65 -3.86 4.28 7.12
N PHE A 66 -3.29 3.15 7.49
CA PHE A 66 -4.03 1.90 7.51
C PHE A 66 -5.07 1.93 8.64
N ALA A 67 -6.34 2.07 8.28
CA ALA A 67 -7.46 2.26 9.20
C ALA A 67 -8.33 1.00 9.40
N TYR A 68 -7.92 -0.14 8.86
CA TYR A 68 -8.66 -1.40 8.96
C TYR A 68 -8.19 -2.25 10.14
N PRO A 69 -8.97 -3.24 10.57
CA PRO A 69 -8.54 -4.15 11.62
C PRO A 69 -7.26 -4.93 11.28
N PRO A 70 -6.45 -5.36 12.27
CA PRO A 70 -5.17 -6.04 12.03
C PRO A 70 -5.26 -7.33 11.21
N TRP A 71 -6.38 -8.06 11.27
CA TRP A 71 -6.56 -9.28 10.44
C TRP A 71 -6.67 -8.97 8.94
N VAL A 72 -7.12 -7.76 8.57
CA VAL A 72 -7.10 -7.31 7.17
C VAL A 72 -5.66 -7.16 6.71
N ALA A 73 -4.77 -6.58 7.54
CA ALA A 73 -3.35 -6.48 7.22
C ALA A 73 -2.70 -7.87 7.08
N ALA A 74 -3.10 -8.82 7.92
CA ALA A 74 -2.61 -10.21 7.83
C ALA A 74 -2.98 -10.88 6.49
N ALA A 75 -4.16 -10.58 5.92
CA ALA A 75 -4.54 -11.08 4.60
C ALA A 75 -3.65 -10.54 3.47
N TYR A 76 -3.05 -9.37 3.65
CA TYR A 76 -2.11 -8.77 2.69
C TYR A 76 -0.65 -9.19 2.94
N ALA A 77 -0.33 -9.89 4.03
CA ALA A 77 1.02 -10.35 4.32
C ALA A 77 1.62 -11.24 3.22
N PRO A 78 0.90 -12.19 2.58
CA PRO A 78 1.45 -12.97 1.47
C PRO A 78 1.81 -12.11 0.26
N LEU A 79 0.98 -11.10 -0.06
CA LEU A 79 1.28 -10.15 -1.12
C LEU A 79 2.44 -9.24 -0.76
N ALA A 80 2.60 -8.89 0.52
CA ALA A 80 3.69 -8.07 1.00
C ALA A 80 5.04 -8.81 1.04
N ALA A 81 5.06 -10.13 0.84
CA ALA A 81 6.29 -10.92 0.81
C ALA A 81 7.10 -10.68 -0.48
N MET A 82 6.44 -10.28 -1.57
CA MET A 82 7.07 -9.99 -2.86
C MET A 82 7.34 -8.48 -3.03
N PRO A 83 8.20 -8.07 -3.98
CA PRO A 83 8.46 -6.65 -4.24
C PRO A 83 7.19 -5.87 -4.61
N PHE A 84 7.10 -4.61 -4.18
CA PHE A 84 5.90 -3.77 -4.32
C PHE A 84 5.32 -3.75 -5.74
N ALA A 85 6.17 -3.60 -6.76
CA ALA A 85 5.74 -3.58 -8.15
C ALA A 85 5.07 -4.90 -8.58
N VAL A 86 5.58 -6.04 -8.11
CA VAL A 86 5.00 -7.36 -8.40
C VAL A 86 3.68 -7.51 -7.65
N ALA A 87 3.65 -7.14 -6.37
CA ALA A 87 2.44 -7.21 -5.56
C ALA A 87 1.31 -6.32 -6.14
N TYR A 88 1.66 -5.14 -6.62
CA TYR A 88 0.72 -4.20 -7.26
C TYR A 88 0.11 -4.77 -8.54
N VAL A 89 0.93 -5.40 -9.40
CA VAL A 89 0.45 -6.07 -10.63
C VAL A 89 -0.42 -7.29 -10.31
N VAL A 90 -0.15 -8.02 -9.23
CA VAL A 90 -0.98 -9.17 -8.83
C VAL A 90 -2.33 -8.74 -8.24
N HIS A 91 -2.36 -7.58 -7.59
CA HIS A 91 -3.58 -7.02 -6.97
C HIS A 91 -4.48 -6.29 -7.97
N SER A 92 -3.92 -5.77 -9.06
CA SER A 92 -4.60 -4.96 -10.10
C SER A 92 -5.00 -5.76 -11.33
#